data_AF-A0A1V5IF50-F1
#
_entry.id   AF-A0A1V5IF50-F1
#
_cell.length_a   1.000
_cell.length_b   1.000
_cell.length_c   1.000
_cell.angle_alpha   90.00
_cell.angle_beta   90.00
_cell.angle_gamma   90.00
#
_symmetry.space_group_name_H-M   'P 1'
#
loop_
_entity.id
_entity.type
_entity.pdbx_description
1 polymer ?
#
loop_
_entity_poly.entity_id
_entity_poly.type
_entity_poly.pdbx_seq_one_letter_code
_entity_poly.pdbx_strand_id
1 'polypeptide(L)'
;MKRINLLPQEERAKASRERGLIWAIVILVAVVVALGLVYVKYQSDVNAKKDDLAAVQADLAQVQARIAELRPYAELQAQRTAMTETAKGIYRAGVPFSILLQQLSLVIPENVRLQSLQATVPAFMLPGAAQDPQAGASTAADITFTGQTEEHRDVAEFMTRLGLMPQLTDIVLSNSDEQTASAEGGKSYVQFTLTTRLRPYTTQPPATQLQEVTP
;
A
#
# COMPACT_ATOMS: atom_id res chain seq x y z
N MET A 1 17.17 -31.90 -108.70
CA MET A 1 18.59 -32.13 -108.36
C MET A 1 18.85 -31.58 -106.96
N LYS A 2 19.09 -32.46 -105.99
CA LYS A 2 19.24 -32.16 -104.55
C LYS A 2 20.60 -31.51 -104.34
N ARG A 3 20.65 -30.25 -103.91
CA ARG A 3 21.89 -29.58 -103.52
C ARG A 3 22.33 -30.16 -102.18
N ILE A 4 23.26 -31.11 -102.24
CA ILE A 4 23.90 -31.70 -101.07
C ILE A 4 24.86 -30.65 -100.53
N ASN A 5 24.58 -30.22 -99.30
CA ASN A 5 25.33 -29.19 -98.59
C ASN A 5 26.61 -29.83 -98.06
N LEU A 6 27.72 -29.67 -98.78
CA LEU A 6 29.06 -30.12 -98.41
C LEU A 6 29.81 -29.05 -97.61
N LEU A 7 29.18 -28.49 -96.58
CA LEU A 7 29.91 -27.71 -95.56
C LEU A 7 30.33 -28.64 -94.41
N PRO A 8 31.63 -28.71 -94.08
CA PRO A 8 32.16 -29.63 -93.07
C PRO A 8 31.51 -29.41 -91.71
N GLN A 9 31.14 -30.51 -91.04
CA GLN A 9 30.52 -30.51 -89.71
C GLN A 9 31.43 -29.93 -88.60
N GLU A 10 32.73 -29.77 -88.87
CA GLU A 10 33.72 -29.36 -87.86
C GLU A 10 33.66 -27.86 -87.49
N GLU A 11 33.18 -26.97 -88.36
CA GLU A 11 33.06 -25.55 -88.00
C GLU A 11 31.80 -25.25 -87.18
N ARG A 12 30.75 -26.09 -87.28
CA ARG A 12 29.55 -25.96 -86.44
C ARG A 12 29.83 -26.31 -84.98
N ALA A 13 30.79 -27.18 -84.71
CA ALA A 13 31.21 -27.52 -83.36
C ALA A 13 31.96 -26.37 -82.67
N LYS A 14 32.78 -25.60 -83.40
CA LYS A 14 33.51 -24.43 -82.85
C LYS A 14 32.58 -23.24 -82.58
N ALA A 15 31.68 -22.91 -83.51
CA ALA A 15 30.72 -21.82 -83.31
C ALA A 15 29.69 -22.12 -82.19
N SER A 16 29.33 -23.39 -81.98
CA SER A 16 28.48 -23.82 -80.85
C SER A 16 29.22 -23.73 -79.50
N ARG A 17 30.52 -24.07 -79.48
CA ARG A 17 31.39 -23.95 -78.29
C ARG A 17 31.55 -22.48 -77.87
N GLU A 18 31.76 -21.56 -78.82
CA GLU A 18 31.89 -20.12 -78.57
C GLU A 18 30.57 -19.50 -78.06
N ARG A 19 29.43 -19.88 -78.65
CA ARG A 19 28.11 -19.44 -78.16
C ARG A 19 27.81 -19.95 -76.76
N GLY A 20 28.20 -21.19 -76.45
CA GLY A 20 28.09 -21.77 -75.10
C GLY A 20 29.00 -21.06 -74.08
N LEU A 21 30.19 -20.65 -74.50
CA LEU A 21 31.15 -19.94 -73.63
C LEU A 21 30.71 -18.49 -73.37
N ILE A 22 30.13 -17.81 -74.37
CA ILE A 22 29.51 -16.48 -74.18
C ILE A 22 28.31 -16.58 -73.22
N TRP A 23 27.42 -17.56 -73.41
CA TRP A 23 26.31 -17.79 -72.48
C TRP A 23 26.78 -18.11 -71.06
N ALA A 24 27.85 -18.90 -70.90
CA ALA A 24 28.44 -19.18 -69.60
C ALA A 24 28.98 -17.93 -68.90
N ILE A 25 29.63 -17.02 -69.64
CA ILE A 25 30.09 -15.72 -69.12
C ILE A 25 28.90 -14.84 -68.71
N VAL A 26 27.85 -14.78 -69.52
CA VAL A 26 26.65 -13.99 -69.20
C VAL A 26 25.96 -14.53 -67.93
N ILE A 27 25.86 -15.87 -67.79
CA ILE A 27 25.31 -16.49 -66.57
C ILE A 27 26.19 -16.17 -65.36
N LEU A 28 27.51 -16.23 -65.49
CA LEU A 28 28.43 -15.90 -64.40
C LEU A 28 28.28 -14.43 -63.97
N VAL A 29 28.21 -13.50 -64.92
CA VAL A 29 27.96 -12.08 -64.63
C VAL A 29 26.59 -11.88 -63.97
N ALA A 30 25.55 -12.56 -64.45
CA ALA A 30 24.22 -12.50 -63.84
C ALA A 30 24.22 -13.02 -62.39
N VAL A 31 24.96 -14.08 -62.08
CA VAL A 31 25.12 -14.61 -60.71
C VAL A 31 25.86 -13.61 -59.82
N VAL A 32 26.93 -12.98 -60.30
CA VAL A 32 27.67 -11.95 -59.55
C VAL A 32 26.79 -10.73 -59.26
N VAL A 33 26.01 -10.28 -60.24
CA VAL A 33 25.06 -9.18 -60.06
C VAL A 33 23.96 -9.57 -59.07
N ALA A 34 23.41 -10.78 -59.15
CA ALA A 34 22.41 -11.29 -58.22
C ALA A 34 22.96 -11.35 -56.77
N LEU A 35 24.18 -11.84 -56.57
CA LEU A 35 24.86 -11.85 -55.28
C LEU A 35 25.09 -10.43 -54.74
N GLY A 36 25.48 -9.49 -55.61
CA GLY A 36 25.61 -8.08 -55.25
C GLY A 36 24.29 -7.46 -54.78
N LEU A 37 23.18 -7.74 -55.48
CA LEU A 37 21.85 -7.27 -55.09
C LEU A 37 21.40 -7.85 -53.74
N VAL A 38 21.65 -9.15 -53.50
CA VAL A 38 21.37 -9.79 -52.21
C VAL A 38 22.21 -9.15 -51.09
N TYR A 39 23.50 -8.93 -51.33
CA TYR A 39 24.38 -8.28 -50.35
C TYR A 39 23.90 -6.87 -49.97
N VAL A 40 23.51 -6.06 -50.95
CA VAL A 40 22.97 -4.71 -50.71
C VAL A 40 21.66 -4.76 -49.91
N LYS A 41 20.80 -5.75 -50.16
CA LYS A 41 19.57 -5.97 -49.38
C LYS A 41 19.88 -6.29 -47.92
N TYR A 42 20.76 -7.27 -47.66
CA TYR A 42 21.17 -7.61 -46.29
C TYR A 42 21.83 -6.43 -45.56
N GLN A 43 22.67 -5.65 -46.25
CA GLN A 43 23.29 -4.47 -45.66
C GLN A 43 22.25 -3.40 -45.30
N SER A 44 21.23 -3.23 -46.13
CA SER A 44 20.12 -2.30 -45.87
C SER A 44 19.28 -2.75 -44.69
N ASP A 45 18.97 -4.04 -44.56
CA ASP A 45 18.22 -4.59 -43.42
C ASP A 45 19.00 -4.43 -42.12
N VAL A 46 20.32 -4.66 -42.14
CA VAL A 46 21.19 -4.45 -40.97
C VAL A 46 21.23 -2.97 -40.57
N ASN A 47 21.29 -2.05 -41.53
CA ASN A 47 21.24 -0.62 -41.24
C ASN A 47 19.88 -0.20 -40.69
N ALA A 48 18.77 -0.69 -41.27
CA ALA A 48 17.44 -0.43 -40.76
C ALA A 48 17.27 -0.91 -39.30
N LYS A 49 17.83 -2.07 -38.95
CA LYS A 49 17.84 -2.56 -37.56
C LYS A 49 18.69 -1.71 -36.62
N LYS A 50 19.80 -1.16 -37.10
CA LYS A 50 20.63 -0.23 -36.31
C LYS A 50 19.92 1.10 -36.10
N ASP A 51 19.24 1.60 -37.12
CA ASP A 51 18.46 2.84 -37.05
C ASP A 51 17.26 2.69 -36.12
N ASP A 52 16.55 1.56 -36.18
CA ASP A 52 15.48 1.21 -35.23
C ASP A 52 15.99 1.20 -33.78
N LEU A 53 17.16 0.57 -33.54
CA LEU A 53 17.76 0.55 -32.20
C LEU A 53 18.17 1.95 -31.73
N ALA A 54 18.74 2.77 -32.62
CA ALA A 54 19.12 4.14 -32.30
C ALA A 54 17.89 5.00 -31.97
N ALA A 55 16.80 4.84 -32.73
CA ALA A 55 15.54 5.53 -32.48
C ALA A 55 14.93 5.11 -31.11
N VAL A 56 14.85 3.81 -30.83
CA VAL A 56 14.35 3.31 -29.54
C VAL A 56 15.23 3.77 -28.38
N GLN A 57 16.56 3.82 -28.57
CA GLN A 57 17.48 4.30 -27.54
C GLN A 57 17.32 5.81 -27.28
N ALA A 58 17.05 6.60 -28.32
CA ALA A 58 16.73 8.03 -28.20
C ALA A 58 15.40 8.26 -27.47
N ASP A 59 14.36 7.49 -27.81
CA ASP A 59 13.06 7.54 -27.12
C ASP A 59 13.20 7.18 -25.63
N LEU A 60 13.97 6.12 -25.31
CA LEU A 60 14.25 5.74 -23.93
C LEU A 60 14.98 6.85 -23.17
N ALA A 61 15.98 7.51 -23.79
CA ALA A 61 16.69 8.62 -23.17
C ALA A 61 15.76 9.81 -22.90
N GLN A 62 14.85 10.13 -23.82
CA GLN A 62 13.88 11.21 -23.66
C GLN A 62 12.85 10.90 -22.56
N VAL A 63 12.34 9.66 -22.51
CA VAL A 63 11.42 9.22 -21.45
C VAL A 63 12.12 9.20 -20.09
N GLN A 64 13.38 8.74 -20.01
CA GLN A 64 14.16 8.79 -18.78
C GLN A 64 14.41 10.22 -18.30
N ALA A 65 14.68 11.17 -19.21
CA ALA A 65 14.82 12.58 -18.86
C ALA A 65 13.51 13.16 -18.29
N ARG A 66 12.36 12.82 -18.89
CA ARG A 66 11.04 13.19 -18.37
C ARG A 66 10.78 12.58 -16.99
N ILE A 67 11.12 11.30 -16.78
CA ILE A 67 11.00 10.65 -15.47
C ILE A 67 11.91 11.32 -14.43
N ALA A 68 13.14 11.68 -14.80
CA ALA A 68 14.07 12.37 -13.91
C ALA A 68 13.57 13.76 -13.49
N GLU A 69 12.91 14.48 -14.40
CA GLU A 69 12.24 15.75 -14.10
C GLU A 69 11.04 15.56 -13.16
N LEU A 70 10.30 14.45 -13.29
CA LEU A 70 9.12 14.14 -12.47
C LEU A 70 9.43 13.47 -11.12
N ARG A 71 10.60 12.84 -10.96
CA ARG A 71 11.07 12.22 -9.71
C ARG A 71 10.96 13.12 -8.47
N PRO A 72 11.44 14.38 -8.48
CA PRO A 72 11.32 15.24 -7.30
C PRO A 72 9.87 15.51 -6.92
N TYR A 73 8.94 15.57 -7.89
CA TYR A 73 7.52 15.74 -7.59
C TYR A 73 6.90 14.50 -6.96
N ALA A 74 7.28 13.30 -7.41
CA ALA A 74 6.85 12.04 -6.81
C ALA A 74 7.38 11.89 -5.36
N GLU A 75 8.63 12.27 -5.11
CA GLU A 75 9.22 12.27 -3.76
C GLU A 75 8.54 13.28 -2.84
N LEU A 76 8.25 14.49 -3.32
CA LEU A 76 7.51 15.50 -2.56
C LEU A 76 6.07 15.05 -2.26
N GLN A 77 5.37 14.42 -3.21
CA GLN A 77 4.04 13.86 -2.98
C GLN A 77 4.06 12.73 -1.96
N ALA A 78 5.04 11.83 -2.04
CA ALA A 78 5.23 10.77 -1.05
C ALA A 78 5.49 11.33 0.35
N GLN A 79 6.34 12.36 0.46
CA GLN A 79 6.64 13.03 1.72
C GLN A 79 5.41 13.75 2.30
N ARG A 80 4.64 14.45 1.47
CA ARG A 80 3.38 15.11 1.88
C ARG A 80 2.36 14.09 2.39
N THR A 81 2.24 12.96 1.70
CA THR A 81 1.34 11.88 2.09
C THR A 81 1.77 11.27 3.43
N ALA A 82 3.06 10.99 3.60
CA ALA A 82 3.62 10.46 4.84
C ALA A 82 3.42 11.42 6.02
N MET A 83 3.66 12.73 5.83
CA MET A 83 3.42 13.76 6.85
C MET A 83 1.94 13.85 7.23
N THR A 84 1.04 13.81 6.25
CA THR A 84 -0.41 13.86 6.47
C THR A 84 -0.90 12.62 7.22
N GLU A 85 -0.40 11.44 6.85
CA GLU A 85 -0.77 10.19 7.51
C GLU A 85 -0.25 10.13 8.94
N THR A 86 0.99 10.58 9.16
CA THR A 86 1.57 10.70 10.51
C THR A 86 0.76 11.68 11.36
N ALA A 87 0.38 12.83 10.82
CA ALA A 87 -0.44 13.81 11.52
C ALA A 87 -1.81 13.22 11.89
N LYS A 88 -2.49 12.54 10.95
CA LYS A 88 -3.75 11.84 11.23
C LYS A 88 -3.59 10.77 12.31
N GLY A 89 -2.48 10.03 12.29
CA GLY A 89 -2.14 9.04 13.31
C GLY A 89 -1.99 9.67 14.70
N ILE A 90 -1.30 10.80 14.81
CA ILE A 90 -1.14 11.53 16.08
C ILE A 90 -2.49 12.04 16.62
N TYR A 91 -3.34 12.59 15.75
CA TYR A 91 -4.66 13.07 16.18
C TYR A 91 -5.61 11.95 16.60
N ARG A 92 -5.57 10.79 15.93
CA ARG A 92 -6.37 9.61 16.31
C ARG A 92 -5.87 8.91 17.58
N ALA A 93 -4.59 9.09 17.89
CA ALA A 93 -3.93 8.49 19.05
C ALA A 93 -4.26 9.16 20.39
N GLY A 94 -4.85 10.37 20.37
CA GLY A 94 -5.16 11.11 21.58
C GLY A 94 -6.34 10.52 22.34
N VAL A 95 -6.10 10.08 23.59
CA VAL A 95 -7.17 9.76 24.56
C VAL A 95 -7.39 10.98 25.47
N PRO A 96 -8.45 11.79 25.28
CA PRO A 96 -8.77 12.92 26.14
C PRO A 96 -9.30 12.45 27.51
N PHE A 97 -8.38 12.07 28.40
CA PHE A 97 -8.71 11.67 29.78
C PHE A 97 -9.54 12.73 30.54
N SER A 98 -9.38 14.02 30.21
CA SER A 98 -10.18 15.09 30.81
C SER A 98 -11.69 14.91 30.55
N ILE A 99 -12.08 14.59 29.31
CA ILE A 99 -13.49 14.37 28.95
C ILE A 99 -13.99 13.08 29.59
N LEU A 100 -13.16 12.03 29.58
CA LEU A 100 -13.49 10.75 30.20
C LEU A 100 -13.73 10.93 31.71
N LEU A 101 -12.85 11.61 32.43
CA LEU A 101 -12.99 11.85 33.87
C LEU A 101 -14.19 12.75 34.19
N GLN A 102 -14.50 13.73 33.33
CA GLN A 102 -15.70 14.55 33.48
C GLN A 102 -16.98 13.71 33.32
N GLN A 103 -17.03 12.85 32.31
CA GLN A 103 -18.17 11.95 32.10
C GLN A 103 -18.29 10.93 33.23
N LEU A 104 -17.17 10.37 33.69
CA LEU A 104 -17.12 9.46 34.82
C LEU A 104 -17.70 10.10 36.09
N SER A 105 -17.33 11.36 36.37
CA SER A 105 -17.86 12.12 37.51
C SER A 105 -19.39 12.26 37.48
N LEU A 106 -19.99 12.39 36.29
CA LEU A 106 -21.45 12.45 36.14
C LEU A 106 -22.15 11.09 36.27
N VAL A 107 -21.41 10.00 36.09
CA VAL A 107 -21.93 8.64 35.99
C VAL A 107 -21.89 7.91 37.34
N ILE A 108 -21.00 8.32 38.25
CA ILE A 108 -20.87 7.74 39.59
C ILE A 108 -22.17 7.96 40.41
N PRO A 109 -22.85 6.88 40.85
CA PRO A 109 -24.00 6.98 41.75
C PRO A 109 -23.61 7.47 43.15
N GLU A 110 -24.58 8.03 43.89
CA GLU A 110 -24.36 8.56 45.25
C GLU A 110 -23.90 7.49 46.25
N ASN A 111 -24.29 6.23 46.03
CA ASN A 111 -23.98 5.08 46.89
C ASN A 111 -22.65 4.38 46.55
N VAL A 112 -21.89 4.89 45.57
CA VAL A 112 -20.66 4.27 45.09
C VAL A 112 -19.47 5.16 45.43
N ARG A 113 -18.48 4.61 46.13
CA ARG A 113 -17.22 5.30 46.44
C ARG A 113 -16.08 4.71 45.63
N LEU A 114 -15.58 5.48 44.67
CA LEU A 114 -14.39 5.12 43.90
C LEU A 114 -13.12 5.32 44.75
N GLN A 115 -12.27 4.31 44.85
CA GLN A 115 -11.00 4.38 45.58
C GLN A 115 -9.81 4.57 44.65
N SER A 116 -9.78 3.82 43.54
CA SER A 116 -8.68 3.91 42.57
C SER A 116 -9.17 3.76 41.14
N LEU A 117 -8.51 4.48 40.24
CA LEU A 117 -8.68 4.38 38.79
C LEU A 117 -7.31 4.23 38.17
N GLN A 118 -7.13 3.14 37.45
CA GLN A 118 -5.91 2.86 36.70
C GLN A 118 -6.28 2.82 35.23
N ALA A 119 -5.72 3.74 34.45
CA ALA A 119 -5.94 3.81 33.02
C ALA A 119 -4.61 3.64 32.29
N THR A 120 -4.58 2.73 31.33
CA THR A 120 -3.45 2.47 30.46
C THR A 120 -3.90 2.69 29.03
N VAL A 121 -3.14 3.47 28.27
CA VAL A 121 -3.43 3.68 26.85
C VAL A 121 -2.98 2.42 26.09
N PRO A 122 -3.88 1.76 25.35
CA PRO A 122 -3.52 0.54 24.64
C PRO A 122 -2.60 0.85 23.45
N ALA A 123 -1.72 -0.11 23.13
CA ALA A 123 -0.70 0.04 22.09
C ALA A 123 -1.27 0.42 20.71
N PHE A 124 -2.49 -0.02 20.38
CA PHE A 124 -3.13 0.31 19.09
C PHE A 124 -3.55 1.79 18.98
N MET A 125 -3.65 2.51 20.10
CA MET A 125 -3.89 3.95 20.13
C MET A 125 -2.59 4.76 20.15
N LEU A 126 -1.40 4.15 20.19
CA LEU A 126 -0.15 4.92 20.16
C LEU A 126 0.19 5.34 18.72
N PRO A 127 0.74 6.56 18.53
CA PRO A 127 1.16 7.01 17.21
C PRO A 127 2.30 6.13 16.69
N GLY A 128 2.17 5.63 15.46
CA GLY A 128 3.16 4.74 14.84
C GLY A 128 2.96 3.24 15.12
N ALA A 129 1.96 2.86 15.91
CA ALA A 129 1.53 1.48 15.98
C ALA A 129 0.90 1.07 14.64
N ALA A 130 1.22 -0.13 14.15
CA ALA A 130 0.54 -0.69 12.99
C ALA A 130 -0.97 -0.71 13.28
N GLN A 131 -1.74 0.04 12.51
CA GLN A 131 -3.20 0.06 12.59
C GLN A 131 -3.72 -1.26 12.02
N ASP A 132 -3.50 -2.35 12.74
CA ASP A 132 -4.27 -3.57 12.50
C ASP A 132 -5.66 -3.35 13.11
N PRO A 133 -6.74 -3.28 12.31
CA PRO A 133 -8.10 -3.18 12.83
C PRO A 133 -8.46 -4.35 13.77
N GLN A 134 -7.68 -5.43 13.76
CA GLN A 134 -7.81 -6.56 14.67
C GLN A 134 -6.98 -6.43 15.97
N ALA A 135 -6.05 -5.47 16.05
CA ALA A 135 -5.32 -5.16 17.30
C ALA A 135 -6.19 -4.43 18.33
N GLY A 136 -7.38 -3.97 17.95
CA GLY A 136 -8.43 -3.52 18.89
C GLY A 136 -9.03 -4.66 19.73
N ALA A 137 -8.66 -5.92 19.45
CA ALA A 137 -9.02 -7.09 20.24
C ALA A 137 -7.94 -7.46 21.27
N SER A 138 -7.27 -6.48 21.87
CA SER A 138 -6.43 -6.77 23.04
C SER A 138 -7.31 -7.29 24.17
N THR A 139 -7.07 -8.52 24.62
CA THR A 139 -7.81 -9.12 25.75
C THR A 139 -7.55 -8.38 27.07
N ALA A 140 -6.50 -7.55 27.13
CA ALA A 140 -6.16 -6.73 28.28
C ALA A 140 -7.22 -5.66 28.58
N ALA A 141 -7.42 -5.37 29.87
CA ALA A 141 -8.23 -4.25 30.32
C ALA A 141 -7.44 -2.95 30.18
N ASP A 142 -8.07 -1.93 29.60
CA ASP A 142 -7.43 -0.61 29.43
C ASP A 142 -7.66 0.26 30.66
N ILE A 143 -8.82 0.11 31.30
CA ILE A 143 -9.16 0.87 32.51
C ILE A 143 -9.71 -0.08 33.57
N THR A 144 -9.12 0.02 34.76
CA THR A 144 -9.54 -0.72 35.96
C THR A 144 -10.05 0.27 37.00
N PHE A 145 -11.26 0.02 37.49
CA PHE A 145 -11.89 0.78 38.57
C PHE A 145 -11.98 -0.08 39.82
N THR A 146 -11.56 0.46 40.95
CA THR A 146 -11.72 -0.19 42.27
C THR A 146 -12.46 0.76 43.19
N GLY A 147 -13.47 0.23 43.88
CA GLY A 147 -14.28 1.02 44.79
C GLY A 147 -15.01 0.16 45.81
N GLN A 148 -15.84 0.83 46.60
CA GLN A 148 -16.70 0.21 47.61
C GLN A 148 -18.14 0.73 47.46
N THR A 149 -19.11 -0.13 47.77
CA THR A 149 -20.56 0.16 47.78
C THR A 149 -21.21 -0.45 49.02
N GLU A 150 -22.47 -0.10 49.27
CA GLU A 150 -23.25 -0.72 50.35
C GLU A 150 -23.91 -2.04 49.88
N GLU A 151 -24.44 -2.08 48.65
CA GLU A 151 -25.08 -3.28 48.10
C GLU A 151 -24.52 -3.69 46.71
N HIS A 152 -24.54 -4.99 46.41
CA HIS A 152 -24.18 -5.51 45.06
C HIS A 152 -25.07 -4.93 43.95
N ARG A 153 -26.29 -4.50 44.28
CA ARG A 153 -27.20 -3.82 43.35
C ARG A 153 -26.62 -2.50 42.85
N ASP A 154 -25.96 -1.74 43.73
CA ASP A 154 -25.34 -0.46 43.35
C ASP A 154 -24.19 -0.67 42.37
N VAL A 155 -23.46 -1.79 42.49
CA VAL A 155 -22.41 -2.18 41.53
C VAL A 155 -23.01 -2.44 40.14
N ALA A 156 -24.13 -3.15 40.06
CA ALA A 156 -24.81 -3.42 38.79
C ALA A 156 -25.39 -2.14 38.15
N GLU A 157 -25.92 -1.22 38.97
CA GLU A 157 -26.33 0.10 38.48
C GLU A 157 -25.14 0.89 37.93
N PHE A 158 -24.01 0.91 38.66
CA PHE A 158 -22.80 1.56 38.19
C PHE A 158 -22.31 0.97 36.86
N MET A 159 -22.28 -0.35 36.71
CA MET A 159 -21.95 -1.01 35.44
C MET A 159 -22.88 -0.58 34.29
N THR A 160 -24.18 -0.47 34.57
CA THR A 160 -25.18 -0.05 33.57
C THR A 160 -24.95 1.39 33.14
N ARG A 161 -24.68 2.30 34.09
CA ARG A 161 -24.39 3.71 33.78
C ARG A 161 -23.04 3.89 33.09
N LEU A 162 -22.01 3.09 33.44
CA LEU A 162 -20.73 3.06 32.70
C LEU A 162 -20.93 2.64 31.24
N GLY A 163 -21.86 1.72 30.97
CA GLY A 163 -22.23 1.29 29.62
C GLY A 163 -22.88 2.38 28.76
N LEU A 164 -23.38 3.47 29.36
CA LEU A 164 -23.89 4.63 28.62
C LEU A 164 -22.78 5.53 28.08
N MET A 165 -21.53 5.36 28.54
CA MET A 165 -20.44 6.19 28.06
C MET A 165 -19.97 5.72 26.67
N PRO A 166 -19.94 6.61 25.67
CA PRO A 166 -19.57 6.23 24.31
C PRO A 166 -18.08 5.84 24.17
N GLN A 167 -17.27 6.16 25.18
CA GLN A 167 -15.82 5.94 25.18
C GLN A 167 -15.38 4.61 25.79
N LEU A 168 -16.29 3.90 26.46
CA LEU A 168 -16.00 2.59 27.06
C LEU A 168 -16.73 1.47 26.31
N THR A 169 -16.11 0.29 26.32
CA THR A 169 -16.68 -0.96 25.84
C THR A 169 -16.24 -2.11 26.74
N ASP A 170 -16.91 -3.26 26.64
CA ASP A 170 -16.57 -4.49 27.37
C ASP A 170 -16.41 -4.27 28.88
N ILE A 171 -17.48 -3.77 29.54
CA ILE A 171 -17.49 -3.61 31.00
C ILE A 171 -17.65 -4.99 31.65
N VAL A 172 -16.64 -5.44 32.38
CA VAL A 172 -16.60 -6.73 33.07
C VAL A 172 -16.35 -6.53 34.56
N LEU A 173 -17.12 -7.26 35.37
CA LEU A 173 -16.87 -7.37 36.81
C LEU A 173 -15.79 -8.42 37.05
N SER A 174 -14.64 -7.99 37.57
CA SER A 174 -13.54 -8.89 37.90
C SER A 174 -13.73 -9.52 39.29
N ASN A 175 -14.18 -8.73 40.26
CA ASN A 175 -14.43 -9.20 41.61
C ASN A 175 -15.48 -8.35 42.33
N SER A 176 -16.25 -8.96 43.24
CA SER A 176 -17.21 -8.32 44.14
C SER A 176 -17.30 -9.11 45.44
N ASP A 177 -16.60 -8.65 46.47
CA ASP A 177 -16.52 -9.33 47.77
C ASP A 177 -17.15 -8.46 48.87
N GLU A 178 -17.91 -9.09 49.76
CA GLU A 178 -18.38 -8.46 51.00
C GLU A 178 -17.25 -8.40 52.01
N GLN A 179 -16.90 -7.20 52.44
CA GLN A 179 -15.86 -6.94 53.42
C GLN A 179 -16.45 -6.22 54.63
N THR A 180 -16.21 -6.77 55.82
CA THR A 180 -16.62 -6.11 57.06
C THR A 180 -15.52 -5.15 57.52
N ALA A 181 -15.87 -3.90 57.81
CA ALA A 181 -14.91 -2.94 58.36
C ALA A 181 -14.37 -3.43 59.72
N SER A 182 -13.06 -3.57 59.84
CA SER A 182 -12.38 -3.94 61.11
C SER A 182 -12.36 -2.81 62.15
N ALA A 183 -13.02 -1.67 61.90
CA ALA A 183 -13.15 -0.58 62.85
C ALA A 183 -14.44 -0.73 63.69
N GLU A 184 -14.36 -0.43 64.99
CA GLU A 184 -15.46 -0.53 65.96
C GLU A 184 -16.76 0.08 65.39
N GLY A 185 -17.69 -0.80 64.99
CA GLY A 185 -18.91 -0.39 64.28
C GLY A 185 -19.26 -1.20 63.03
N GLY A 186 -18.55 -2.28 62.70
CA GLY A 186 -19.05 -3.46 61.96
C GLY A 186 -19.94 -3.20 60.73
N LYS A 187 -19.66 -2.17 59.94
CA LYS A 187 -20.42 -1.93 58.69
C LYS A 187 -19.86 -2.84 57.61
N SER A 188 -20.72 -3.68 57.03
CA SER A 188 -20.41 -4.44 55.83
C SER A 188 -20.43 -3.51 54.63
N TYR A 189 -19.44 -3.62 53.76
CA TYR A 189 -19.39 -2.94 52.48
C TYR A 189 -18.93 -3.92 51.41
N VAL A 190 -19.42 -3.76 50.19
CA VAL A 190 -19.01 -4.57 49.06
C VAL A 190 -17.85 -3.87 48.36
N GLN A 191 -16.69 -4.51 48.31
CA GLN A 191 -15.55 -4.06 47.51
C GLN A 191 -15.63 -4.65 46.10
N PHE A 192 -15.55 -3.80 45.08
CA PHE A 192 -15.66 -4.24 43.69
C PHE A 192 -14.43 -3.83 42.88
N THR A 193 -14.10 -4.66 41.89
CA THR A 193 -13.14 -4.35 40.83
C THR A 193 -13.78 -4.56 39.47
N LEU A 194 -13.79 -3.50 38.66
CA LEU A 194 -14.32 -3.49 37.30
C LEU A 194 -13.19 -3.26 36.31
N THR A 195 -13.25 -3.96 35.18
CA THR A 195 -12.34 -3.79 34.06
C THR A 195 -13.12 -3.40 32.82
N THR A 196 -12.59 -2.47 32.05
CA THR A 196 -13.22 -1.93 30.83
C THR A 196 -12.18 -1.67 29.76
N ARG A 197 -12.63 -1.51 28.51
CA ARG A 197 -11.78 -1.17 27.36
C ARG A 197 -12.12 0.20 26.79
N LEU A 198 -11.12 0.84 26.21
CA LEU A 198 -11.22 2.15 25.56
C LEU A 198 -11.63 1.99 24.09
N ARG A 199 -12.66 2.76 23.69
CA ARG A 199 -13.03 2.89 22.28
C ARG A 199 -12.21 4.00 21.61
N PRO A 200 -11.65 3.79 20.41
CA PRO A 200 -10.95 4.85 19.69
C PRO A 200 -11.91 5.99 19.31
N TYR A 201 -11.47 7.24 19.48
CA TYR A 201 -12.24 8.43 19.09
C TYR A 201 -12.28 8.52 17.55
N THR A 202 -13.46 8.33 16.96
CA THR A 202 -13.64 8.36 15.50
C THR A 202 -13.92 9.75 14.93
N THR A 203 -13.91 10.81 15.75
CA THR A 203 -14.22 12.17 15.28
C THR A 203 -13.04 12.74 14.48
N GLN A 204 -13.05 12.44 13.19
CA GLN A 204 -12.15 13.04 12.21
C GLN A 204 -12.43 14.56 12.16
N PRO A 205 -11.43 15.44 12.34
CA PRO A 205 -11.64 16.88 12.15
C PRO A 205 -12.10 17.14 10.71
N PRO A 206 -12.92 18.18 10.47
CA PRO A 206 -13.30 18.56 9.11
C PRO A 206 -12.01 18.77 8.32
N ALA A 207 -11.79 17.93 7.31
CA ALA A 207 -10.63 18.05 6.45
C ALA A 207 -10.68 19.43 5.80
N THR A 208 -9.72 20.30 6.12
CA THR A 208 -9.48 21.51 5.35
C THR A 208 -9.12 21.04 3.95
N GLN A 209 -10.09 21.06 3.04
CA GLN A 209 -9.87 20.83 1.62
C GLN A 209 -8.89 21.92 1.18
N LEU A 210 -7.62 21.55 0.98
CA LEU A 210 -6.67 22.42 0.30
C LEU A 210 -7.17 22.51 -1.14
N GLN A 211 -7.86 23.61 -1.43
CA GLN A 211 -8.34 23.95 -2.77
C GLN A 211 -7.14 23.92 -3.71
N GLU A 212 -7.04 22.88 -4.54
CA GLU A 212 -6.05 22.80 -5.60
C GLU A 212 -6.31 23.98 -6.54
N VAL A 213 -5.41 24.97 -6.51
CA VAL A 213 -5.36 26.02 -7.52
C VAL A 213 -4.72 25.40 -8.75
N THR A 214 -5.55 24.98 -9.69
CA THR A 214 -5.12 24.54 -11.03
C THR A 214 -4.61 25.75 -11.83
N PRO A 215 -3.45 25.68 -12.51
CA PRO A 215 -2.99 26.72 -13.44
C PRO A 215 -3.76 26.71 -14.76
#